data_AF-A0A949HVB0-F1
#
_entry.id   AF-A0A949HVB0-F1
#
_cell.length_a   1.000
_cell.length_b   1.000
_cell.length_c   1.000
_cell.angle_alpha   90.00
_cell.angle_beta   90.00
_cell.angle_gamma   90.00
#
_symmetry.space_group_name_H-M   'P 1'
#
loop_
_entity.id
_entity.type
_entity.pdbx_description
1 polymer ?
#
loop_
_entity_poly.entity_id
_entity_poly.type
_entity_poly.pdbx_seq_one_letter_code
_entity_poly.pdbx_strand_id
1 'polypeptide(L)'
;MKPGLQAGAIGELIWNVDSSMVITLGGDPRATVFSTPNMIMLMERAAREALRPFLEPGEESVGTDVQIQHVSGAALGSVVRGHACVAGIDGKRIHFEVSAWCGDRQLGFGQHTRALVKLDRLIENLEKQSQEGPRAMNIQSNDGALPAMQTLLVEHSGAVVTVTLNRPRSLNAVNAEMTADLEKLVGWLLGHKEQFRIVLLRGAGDAFCAGDDIKELPGFTPEFARELSLRQAEMYLAWERLPQIVIALVHGDAMGGGCVAAYSADFRLASHDARFGMPEIKLGWPPGYGIAQLTNLVGKARALEMCLLGEPLSSQKALEWGLVHELVPRGQLLQRGQFWAERLLKLPAEALRQTKMQVHLDEGSQPKVAYRADTESYIRCLQLGDATEGIRAFIEKRPANFGKGL
;
A
#
# COMPACT_ATOMS: atom_id res chain seq x y z
N MET A 1 -0.94 -30.24 -20.72
CA MET A 1 -2.33 -30.71 -20.54
C MET A 1 -2.34 -32.22 -20.64
N LYS A 2 -2.92 -32.89 -19.65
CA LYS A 2 -3.09 -34.35 -19.65
C LYS A 2 -3.99 -34.79 -20.83
N PRO A 3 -3.73 -35.95 -21.43
CA PRO A 3 -4.61 -36.49 -22.47
C PRO A 3 -6.01 -36.80 -21.92
N GLY A 4 -7.03 -36.73 -22.79
CA GLY A 4 -8.40 -37.15 -22.46
C GLY A 4 -9.46 -36.06 -22.46
N LEU A 5 -9.08 -34.78 -22.63
CA LEU A 5 -10.07 -33.72 -22.88
C LEU A 5 -10.69 -33.92 -24.28
N GLN A 6 -12.02 -33.90 -24.35
CA GLN A 6 -12.77 -34.06 -25.60
C GLN A 6 -13.86 -32.98 -25.71
N ALA A 7 -14.28 -32.69 -26.94
CA ALA A 7 -15.48 -31.90 -27.17
C ALA A 7 -16.68 -32.56 -26.48
N GLY A 8 -17.54 -31.75 -25.86
CA GLY A 8 -18.63 -32.22 -25.01
C GLY A 8 -18.28 -32.41 -23.55
N ALA A 9 -17.02 -32.21 -23.12
CA ALA A 9 -16.70 -32.16 -21.69
C ALA A 9 -17.40 -30.96 -21.02
N ILE A 10 -18.04 -31.20 -19.87
CA ILE A 10 -18.87 -30.21 -19.19
C ILE A 10 -18.25 -29.84 -17.85
N GLY A 11 -18.29 -28.55 -17.53
CA GLY A 11 -18.08 -28.02 -16.18
C GLY A 11 -19.32 -27.26 -15.72
N GLU A 12 -19.62 -27.38 -14.44
CA GLU A 12 -20.74 -26.70 -13.81
C GLU A 12 -20.30 -26.00 -12.54
N LEU A 13 -20.96 -24.89 -12.23
CA LEU A 13 -20.79 -24.19 -10.97
C LEU A 13 -22.12 -23.61 -10.50
N ILE A 14 -22.38 -23.68 -9.19
CA ILE A 14 -23.62 -23.19 -8.58
C ILE A 14 -23.28 -22.11 -7.57
N TRP A 15 -23.94 -20.96 -7.66
CA TRP A 15 -23.85 -19.87 -6.69
C TRP A 15 -25.22 -19.53 -6.10
N ASN A 16 -25.20 -19.12 -4.82
CA ASN A 16 -26.33 -18.44 -4.19
C ASN A 16 -26.13 -16.94 -4.35
N VAL A 17 -27.08 -16.26 -4.99
CA VAL A 17 -26.98 -14.82 -5.27
C VAL A 17 -27.11 -14.04 -3.97
N ASP A 18 -26.06 -13.36 -3.56
CA ASP A 18 -26.05 -12.44 -2.42
C ASP A 18 -26.03 -10.96 -2.85
N SER A 19 -26.05 -10.06 -1.87
CA SER A 19 -26.15 -8.62 -2.09
C SER A 19 -24.95 -8.01 -2.82
N SER A 20 -23.80 -8.69 -2.86
CA SER A 20 -22.62 -8.26 -3.62
C SER A 20 -22.67 -8.61 -5.11
N MET A 21 -23.61 -9.49 -5.50
CA MET A 21 -23.68 -10.02 -6.86
C MET A 21 -24.75 -9.35 -7.73
N VAL A 22 -25.55 -8.48 -7.13
CA VAL A 22 -26.71 -7.85 -7.76
C VAL A 22 -26.48 -6.38 -8.05
N ILE A 23 -27.21 -5.86 -9.03
CA ILE A 23 -27.28 -4.43 -9.34
C ILE A 23 -28.72 -3.98 -9.27
N THR A 24 -28.91 -2.71 -8.90
CA THR A 24 -30.21 -2.05 -8.88
C THR A 24 -30.41 -1.31 -10.19
N LEU A 25 -31.43 -1.70 -10.97
CA LEU A 25 -31.74 -1.06 -12.24
C LEU A 25 -32.57 0.21 -12.01
N GLY A 26 -32.17 1.32 -12.64
CA GLY A 26 -32.90 2.59 -12.57
C GLY A 26 -33.02 3.20 -11.17
N GLY A 27 -32.24 2.73 -10.20
CA GLY A 27 -32.31 3.17 -8.80
C GLY A 27 -33.51 2.66 -8.01
N ASP A 28 -34.36 1.80 -8.56
CA ASP A 28 -35.47 1.19 -7.82
C ASP A 28 -34.98 -0.07 -7.07
N PRO A 29 -34.93 -0.06 -5.72
CA PRO A 29 -34.41 -1.18 -4.93
C PRO A 29 -35.17 -2.51 -5.15
N ARG A 30 -36.40 -2.45 -5.70
CA ARG A 30 -37.18 -3.64 -6.07
C ARG A 30 -36.74 -4.26 -7.39
N ALA A 31 -36.07 -3.49 -8.25
CA ALA A 31 -35.52 -3.92 -9.54
C ALA A 31 -34.05 -4.37 -9.40
N THR A 32 -33.80 -5.26 -8.43
CA THR A 32 -32.47 -5.78 -8.12
C THR A 32 -32.25 -7.12 -8.83
N VAL A 33 -31.22 -7.20 -9.69
CA VAL A 33 -30.95 -8.39 -10.52
C VAL A 33 -29.49 -8.83 -10.46
N PHE A 34 -29.25 -10.13 -10.62
CA PHE A 34 -27.94 -10.72 -10.79
C PHE A 34 -27.20 -10.03 -11.94
N SER A 35 -26.03 -9.49 -11.63
CA SER A 35 -25.31 -8.58 -12.52
C SER A 35 -24.58 -9.31 -13.65
N THR A 36 -24.47 -8.66 -14.81
CA THR A 36 -23.74 -9.20 -15.97
C THR A 36 -22.30 -9.63 -15.63
N PRO A 37 -21.49 -8.84 -14.88
CA PRO A 37 -20.13 -9.24 -14.55
C PRO A 37 -20.06 -10.53 -13.71
N ASN A 38 -20.96 -10.68 -12.74
CA ASN A 38 -21.01 -11.89 -11.91
C ASN A 38 -21.51 -13.10 -12.72
N MET A 39 -22.43 -12.90 -13.66
CA MET A 39 -22.89 -13.94 -14.57
C MET A 39 -21.75 -14.44 -15.49
N ILE A 40 -20.98 -13.53 -16.06
CA ILE A 40 -19.79 -13.86 -16.86
C ILE A 40 -18.80 -14.65 -16.00
N MET A 41 -18.54 -14.19 -14.78
CA MET A 41 -17.59 -14.85 -13.88
C MET A 41 -18.05 -16.25 -13.44
N LEU A 42 -19.35 -16.46 -13.25
CA LEU A 42 -19.94 -17.78 -12.98
C LEU A 42 -19.67 -18.75 -14.15
N MET A 43 -19.97 -18.33 -15.39
CA MET A 43 -19.73 -19.11 -16.61
C MET A 43 -18.23 -19.37 -16.83
N GLU A 44 -17.40 -18.37 -16.55
CA GLU A 44 -15.96 -18.46 -16.65
C GLU A 44 -15.39 -19.55 -15.72
N ARG A 45 -15.85 -19.56 -14.47
CA ARG A 45 -15.39 -20.56 -13.50
C ARG A 45 -15.93 -21.95 -13.83
N ALA A 46 -17.15 -22.07 -14.35
CA ALA A 46 -17.66 -23.34 -14.87
C ALA A 46 -16.74 -23.90 -15.97
N ALA A 47 -16.29 -23.06 -16.91
CA ALA A 47 -15.33 -23.45 -17.94
C ALA A 47 -13.96 -23.84 -17.37
N ARG A 48 -13.50 -23.17 -16.31
CA ARG A 48 -12.27 -23.56 -15.60
C ARG A 48 -12.41 -24.93 -14.90
N GLU A 49 -13.55 -25.19 -14.26
CA GLU A 49 -13.80 -26.50 -13.62
C GLU A 49 -13.84 -27.63 -14.65
N ALA A 50 -14.36 -27.39 -15.86
CA ALA A 50 -14.32 -28.37 -16.96
C ALA A 50 -12.88 -28.79 -17.33
N LEU A 51 -11.91 -27.88 -17.21
CA LEU A 51 -10.51 -28.11 -17.57
C LEU A 51 -9.68 -28.70 -16.43
N ARG A 52 -10.09 -28.47 -15.18
CA ARG A 52 -9.31 -28.79 -13.98
C ARG A 52 -8.78 -30.22 -13.93
N PRO A 53 -9.54 -31.27 -14.32
CA PRO A 53 -9.03 -32.65 -14.33
C PRO A 53 -7.86 -32.87 -15.31
N PHE A 54 -7.78 -32.05 -16.35
CA PHE A 54 -6.87 -32.19 -17.48
C PHE A 54 -5.64 -31.28 -17.39
N LEU A 55 -5.53 -30.43 -16.37
CA LEU A 55 -4.34 -29.61 -16.14
C LEU A 55 -3.16 -30.46 -15.64
N GLU A 56 -1.97 -30.18 -16.16
CA GLU A 56 -0.71 -30.69 -15.58
C GLU A 56 -0.33 -29.90 -14.32
N PRO A 57 0.50 -30.46 -13.41
CA PRO A 57 1.10 -29.69 -12.33
C PRO A 57 1.81 -28.44 -12.85
N GLY A 58 1.49 -27.27 -12.30
CA GLY A 58 2.05 -25.98 -12.75
C GLY A 58 1.39 -25.37 -13.99
N GLU A 59 0.33 -25.98 -14.54
CA GLU A 59 -0.51 -25.36 -15.57
C GLU A 59 -1.79 -24.76 -14.98
N GLU A 60 -2.26 -23.66 -15.59
CA GLU A 60 -3.54 -23.03 -15.29
C GLU A 60 -4.24 -22.59 -16.57
N SER A 61 -5.55 -22.31 -16.51
CA SER A 61 -6.31 -21.74 -17.64
C SER A 61 -6.67 -20.29 -17.39
N VAL A 62 -6.51 -19.44 -18.40
CA VAL A 62 -6.90 -18.01 -18.38
C VAL A 62 -7.91 -17.72 -19.48
N GLY A 63 -8.91 -16.87 -19.20
CA GLY A 63 -9.83 -16.38 -20.22
C GLY A 63 -9.08 -15.48 -21.21
N THR A 64 -9.33 -15.67 -22.51
CA THR A 64 -8.69 -14.90 -23.59
C THR A 64 -9.68 -14.22 -24.51
N ASP A 65 -10.91 -14.73 -24.58
CA ASP A 65 -12.03 -14.11 -25.28
C ASP A 65 -13.34 -14.49 -24.60
N VAL A 66 -14.23 -13.52 -24.47
CA VAL A 66 -15.50 -13.64 -23.73
C VAL A 66 -16.59 -12.90 -24.49
N GLN A 67 -17.56 -13.64 -25.02
CA GLN A 67 -18.69 -13.10 -25.77
C GLN A 67 -19.99 -13.62 -25.18
N ILE A 68 -20.62 -12.82 -24.31
CA ILE A 68 -21.79 -13.24 -23.53
C ILE A 68 -22.96 -12.29 -23.79
N GLN A 69 -24.12 -12.88 -24.08
CA GLN A 69 -25.40 -12.18 -24.12
C GLN A 69 -26.13 -12.39 -22.79
N HIS A 70 -26.58 -11.29 -22.17
CA HIS A 70 -27.42 -11.30 -20.98
C HIS A 70 -28.87 -11.08 -21.42
N VAL A 71 -29.73 -12.06 -21.18
CA VAL A 71 -31.12 -12.09 -21.67
C VAL A 71 -32.16 -11.99 -20.55
N SER A 72 -31.82 -12.33 -19.30
CA SER A 72 -32.73 -12.19 -18.15
C SER A 72 -31.98 -12.10 -16.82
N GLY A 73 -32.58 -11.46 -15.82
CA GLY A 73 -32.04 -11.37 -14.45
C GLY A 73 -32.51 -12.48 -13.50
N ALA A 74 -31.83 -12.61 -12.37
CA ALA A 74 -32.24 -13.41 -11.20
C ALA A 74 -32.26 -12.53 -9.94
N ALA A 75 -33.17 -12.79 -9.00
CA ALA A 75 -33.31 -11.97 -7.79
C ALA A 75 -32.27 -12.34 -6.72
N LEU A 76 -32.07 -11.44 -5.76
CA LEU A 76 -31.34 -11.74 -4.53
C LEU A 76 -31.88 -13.02 -3.86
N GLY A 77 -30.98 -13.88 -3.39
CA GLY A 77 -31.31 -15.17 -2.79
C GLY A 77 -31.59 -16.31 -3.78
N SER A 78 -31.59 -16.04 -5.10
CA SER A 78 -31.76 -17.08 -6.10
C SER A 78 -30.54 -18.00 -6.17
N VAL A 79 -30.76 -19.26 -6.54
CA VAL A 79 -29.69 -20.19 -6.91
C VAL A 79 -29.46 -20.08 -8.41
N VAL A 80 -28.24 -19.75 -8.81
CA VAL A 80 -27.84 -19.63 -10.21
C VAL A 80 -26.79 -20.68 -10.56
N ARG A 81 -26.91 -21.28 -11.75
CA ARG A 81 -26.02 -22.33 -12.24
C ARG A 81 -25.36 -21.90 -13.53
N GLY A 82 -24.03 -21.91 -13.57
CA GLY A 82 -23.23 -21.76 -14.77
C GLY A 82 -22.89 -23.12 -15.36
N HIS A 83 -23.00 -23.23 -16.68
CA HIS A 83 -22.58 -24.39 -17.46
C HIS A 83 -21.56 -23.94 -18.50
N ALA A 84 -20.57 -24.80 -18.72
CA ALA A 84 -19.62 -24.65 -19.81
C ALA A 84 -19.40 -26.01 -20.47
N CYS A 85 -19.57 -26.07 -21.78
CA CYS A 85 -19.35 -27.25 -22.59
C CYS A 85 -18.20 -26.98 -23.56
N VAL A 86 -17.21 -27.87 -23.62
CA VAL A 86 -16.10 -27.76 -24.57
C VAL A 86 -16.65 -27.93 -25.99
N ALA A 87 -16.62 -26.84 -26.76
CA ALA A 87 -17.07 -26.80 -28.14
C ALA A 87 -15.94 -27.12 -29.14
N GLY A 88 -14.69 -26.83 -28.76
CA GLY A 88 -13.53 -27.07 -29.62
C GLY A 88 -12.20 -26.98 -28.88
N ILE A 89 -11.18 -27.66 -29.40
CA ILE A 89 -9.85 -27.72 -28.83
C ILE A 89 -8.85 -27.40 -29.94
N ASP A 90 -8.14 -26.29 -29.81
CA ASP A 90 -7.06 -25.87 -30.71
C ASP A 90 -5.75 -25.77 -29.91
N GLY A 91 -5.05 -26.90 -29.81
CA GLY A 91 -3.83 -27.03 -29.01
C GLY A 91 -4.04 -26.66 -27.54
N LYS A 92 -3.53 -25.48 -27.14
CA LYS A 92 -3.67 -24.94 -25.78
C LYS A 92 -4.83 -23.95 -25.61
N ARG A 93 -5.62 -23.71 -26.66
CA ARG A 93 -6.82 -22.87 -26.61
C ARG A 93 -8.05 -23.76 -26.65
N ILE A 94 -8.92 -23.59 -25.66
CA ILE A 94 -10.13 -24.38 -25.51
C ILE A 94 -11.33 -23.44 -25.63
N HIS A 95 -12.22 -23.77 -26.55
CA HIS A 95 -13.42 -23.02 -26.84
C HIS A 95 -14.61 -23.66 -26.12
N PHE A 96 -15.45 -22.84 -25.52
CA PHE A 96 -16.61 -23.25 -24.76
C PHE A 96 -17.87 -22.59 -25.28
N GLU A 97 -18.94 -23.37 -25.32
CA GLU A 97 -20.30 -22.83 -25.23
C GLU A 97 -20.66 -22.73 -23.75
N VAL A 98 -21.10 -21.56 -23.31
CA VAL A 98 -21.40 -21.29 -21.91
C VAL A 98 -22.81 -20.75 -21.74
N SER A 99 -23.42 -21.05 -20.60
CA SER A 99 -24.74 -20.55 -20.24
C SER A 99 -24.92 -20.43 -18.73
N ALA A 100 -25.84 -19.57 -18.30
CA ALA A 100 -26.21 -19.40 -16.90
C ALA A 100 -27.72 -19.47 -16.75
N TRP A 101 -28.17 -20.11 -15.69
CA TRP A 101 -29.57 -20.47 -15.47
C TRP A 101 -30.00 -20.21 -14.03
N CYS A 102 -31.28 -19.92 -13.83
CA CYS A 102 -31.94 -19.86 -12.54
C CYS A 102 -33.22 -20.70 -12.63
N GLY A 103 -33.18 -21.93 -12.12
CA GLY A 103 -34.18 -22.93 -12.48
C GLY A 103 -34.18 -23.16 -14.00
N ASP A 104 -35.36 -23.16 -14.63
CA ASP A 104 -35.50 -23.35 -16.08
C ASP A 104 -35.29 -22.07 -16.90
N ARG A 105 -35.04 -20.94 -16.23
CA ARG A 105 -34.87 -19.64 -16.90
C ARG A 105 -33.41 -19.39 -17.24
N GLN A 106 -33.12 -19.22 -18.52
CA GLN A 106 -31.81 -18.80 -19.00
C GLN A 106 -31.57 -17.33 -18.68
N LEU A 107 -30.46 -17.04 -18.01
CA LEU A 107 -30.02 -15.69 -17.67
C LEU A 107 -29.11 -15.12 -18.75
N GLY A 108 -28.24 -15.97 -19.30
CA GLY A 108 -27.34 -15.58 -20.38
C GLY A 108 -26.68 -16.79 -21.02
N PHE A 109 -26.08 -16.55 -22.18
CA PHE A 109 -25.34 -17.56 -22.94
C PHE A 109 -24.30 -16.91 -23.84
N GLY A 110 -23.39 -17.72 -24.37
CA GLY A 110 -22.43 -17.27 -25.35
C GLY A 110 -21.22 -18.18 -25.46
N GLN A 111 -20.09 -17.59 -25.81
CA GLN A 111 -18.84 -18.29 -26.04
C GLN A 111 -17.73 -17.77 -25.14
N HIS A 112 -16.86 -18.68 -24.72
CA HIS A 112 -15.67 -18.36 -23.94
C HIS A 112 -14.48 -19.12 -24.51
N THR A 113 -13.34 -18.45 -24.72
CA THR A 113 -12.08 -19.11 -25.05
C THR A 113 -11.10 -19.01 -23.89
N ARG A 114 -10.60 -20.16 -23.42
CA ARG A 114 -9.57 -20.23 -22.38
C ARG A 114 -8.25 -20.74 -22.96
N ALA A 115 -7.13 -20.11 -22.60
CA ALA A 115 -5.81 -20.58 -22.95
C ALA A 115 -5.12 -21.24 -21.75
N LEU A 116 -4.41 -22.33 -21.99
CA LEU A 116 -3.59 -22.99 -20.99
C LEU A 116 -2.21 -22.32 -20.92
N VAL A 117 -1.83 -21.90 -19.72
CA VAL A 117 -0.58 -21.20 -19.42
C VAL A 117 0.22 -21.96 -18.37
N LYS A 118 1.55 -21.83 -18.43
CA LYS A 118 2.44 -22.31 -17.36
C LYS A 118 2.58 -21.21 -16.31
N LEU A 119 2.38 -21.56 -15.04
CA LEU A 119 2.43 -20.62 -13.93
C LEU A 119 3.80 -19.95 -13.80
N ASP A 120 4.90 -20.71 -13.86
CA ASP A 120 6.26 -20.15 -13.73
C ASP A 120 6.55 -19.08 -14.79
N ARG A 121 6.16 -19.34 -16.05
CA ARG A 121 6.32 -18.37 -17.14
C ARG A 121 5.43 -17.14 -16.96
N LEU A 122 4.22 -17.31 -16.44
CA LEU A 122 3.33 -16.20 -16.13
C LEU A 122 3.91 -15.34 -15.00
N ILE A 123 4.45 -15.96 -13.96
CA ILE A 123 5.12 -15.30 -12.83
C ILE A 123 6.33 -14.52 -13.34
N GLU A 124 7.24 -15.14 -14.10
CA GLU A 124 8.41 -14.48 -14.68
C GLU A 124 8.02 -13.27 -15.55
N ASN A 125 6.93 -13.36 -16.32
CA ASN A 125 6.46 -12.25 -17.15
C ASN A 125 5.84 -11.12 -16.33
N LEU A 126 5.10 -11.44 -15.27
CA LEU A 126 4.54 -10.45 -14.35
C LEU A 126 5.65 -9.76 -13.56
N GLU A 127 6.69 -10.49 -13.16
CA GLU A 127 7.89 -9.92 -12.53
C GLU A 127 8.61 -8.97 -13.48
N LYS A 128 8.77 -9.31 -14.77
CA LYS A 128 9.34 -8.42 -15.80
C LYS A 128 8.46 -7.19 -16.06
N GLN A 129 7.14 -7.33 -16.15
CA GLN A 129 6.24 -6.19 -16.34
C GLN A 129 6.17 -5.28 -15.10
N SER A 130 6.32 -5.84 -13.90
CA SER A 130 6.48 -5.07 -12.67
C SER A 130 7.79 -4.26 -12.67
N GLN A 131 8.78 -4.65 -13.47
CA GLN A 131 10.00 -3.88 -13.74
C GLN A 131 9.81 -2.81 -14.83
N GLU A 132 8.77 -2.89 -15.68
CA GLU A 132 8.57 -2.05 -16.88
C GLU A 132 7.26 -1.20 -16.90
N GLY A 133 6.41 -1.25 -15.87
CA GLY A 133 5.22 -0.39 -15.73
C GLY A 133 5.55 1.10 -15.53
N PRO A 134 4.55 2.02 -15.39
CA PRO A 134 4.84 3.41 -15.02
C PRO A 134 5.74 3.35 -13.78
N ARG A 135 6.95 3.91 -13.88
CA ARG A 135 8.03 3.76 -12.90
C ARG A 135 7.56 4.26 -11.52
N ALA A 136 6.85 3.42 -10.77
CA ALA A 136 7.04 3.38 -9.34
C ALA A 136 8.54 3.08 -9.20
N MET A 137 9.32 4.06 -8.73
CA MET A 137 10.70 3.76 -8.38
C MET A 137 10.64 2.78 -7.22
N ASN A 138 10.73 1.49 -7.54
CA ASN A 138 11.09 0.48 -6.57
C ASN A 138 12.53 0.78 -6.19
N ILE A 139 12.71 1.64 -5.19
CA ILE A 139 13.99 1.90 -4.56
C ILE A 139 14.52 0.54 -4.11
N GLN A 140 15.58 0.07 -4.78
CA GLN A 140 16.14 -1.25 -4.51
C GLN A 140 16.88 -1.23 -3.18
N SER A 141 16.82 -2.35 -2.46
CA SER A 141 17.64 -2.55 -1.27
C SER A 141 19.12 -2.51 -1.63
N ASN A 142 19.92 -1.89 -0.77
CA ASN A 142 21.37 -1.83 -0.87
C ASN A 142 21.99 -2.34 0.42
N ASP A 143 22.62 -3.51 0.36
CA ASP A 143 23.30 -4.16 1.49
C ASP A 143 24.74 -3.65 1.70
N GLY A 144 25.18 -2.68 0.88
CA GLY A 144 26.49 -2.06 0.96
C GLY A 144 26.65 -1.06 2.11
N ALA A 145 27.84 -0.49 2.23
CA ALA A 145 28.11 0.56 3.21
C ALA A 145 27.18 1.77 3.02
N LEU A 146 26.96 2.51 4.12
CA LEU A 146 26.18 3.75 4.11
C LEU A 146 26.71 4.69 3.01
N PRO A 147 25.89 5.06 2.01
CA PRO A 147 26.35 5.88 0.90
C PRO A 147 26.65 7.31 1.37
N ALA A 148 27.64 7.93 0.73
CA ALA A 148 27.90 9.34 0.94
C ALA A 148 26.71 10.18 0.44
N MET A 149 26.25 11.11 1.28
CA MET A 149 25.14 12.02 1.02
C MET A 149 25.60 13.45 1.27
N GLN A 150 25.12 14.39 0.47
CA GLN A 150 25.49 15.80 0.59
C GLN A 150 24.52 16.56 1.48
N THR A 151 23.26 16.13 1.47
CA THR A 151 22.13 16.87 2.05
C THR A 151 21.55 16.21 3.29
N LEU A 152 22.02 15.01 3.64
CA LEU A 152 21.63 14.26 4.82
C LEU A 152 22.86 13.93 5.67
N LEU A 153 22.71 14.01 7.00
CA LEU A 153 23.65 13.41 7.95
C LEU A 153 22.99 12.18 8.56
N VAL A 154 23.68 11.05 8.52
CA VAL A 154 23.16 9.77 9.00
C VAL A 154 24.12 9.20 10.03
N GLU A 155 23.62 9.01 11.24
CA GLU A 155 24.35 8.42 12.36
C GLU A 155 23.56 7.22 12.87
N HIS A 156 24.22 6.20 13.41
CA HIS A 156 23.51 5.05 13.97
C HIS A 156 24.14 4.57 15.28
N SER A 157 23.30 4.15 16.21
CA SER A 157 23.70 3.55 17.49
C SER A 157 22.81 2.35 17.79
N GLY A 158 23.41 1.17 17.84
CA GLY A 158 22.67 -0.09 17.91
C GLY A 158 21.69 -0.22 16.73
N ALA A 159 20.41 -0.42 17.03
CA ALA A 159 19.35 -0.58 16.05
C ALA A 159 18.60 0.72 15.68
N VAL A 160 19.13 1.88 16.12
CA VAL A 160 18.52 3.20 15.85
C VAL A 160 19.41 3.98 14.89
N VAL A 161 18.80 4.50 13.82
CA VAL A 161 19.42 5.41 12.86
C VAL A 161 18.84 6.80 13.08
N THR A 162 19.69 7.81 13.26
CA THR A 162 19.29 9.22 13.30
C THR A 162 19.63 9.86 11.96
N VAL A 163 18.61 10.38 11.29
CA VAL A 163 18.70 11.02 9.98
C VAL A 163 18.41 12.51 10.17
N THR A 164 19.38 13.34 9.81
CA THR A 164 19.25 14.79 9.88
C THR A 164 19.21 15.38 8.47
N LEU A 165 18.09 16.01 8.10
CA LEU A 165 18.02 16.87 6.91
C LEU A 165 18.98 18.04 7.11
N ASN A 166 19.98 18.18 6.24
CA ASN A 166 21.14 19.04 6.46
C ASN A 166 21.33 20.06 5.33
N ARG A 167 20.31 20.87 5.08
CA ARG A 167 20.41 22.11 4.29
C ARG A 167 19.90 23.31 5.11
N PRO A 168 20.48 23.60 6.29
CA PRO A 168 19.90 24.56 7.24
C PRO A 168 19.81 25.99 6.66
N ARG A 169 20.70 26.37 5.74
CA ARG A 169 20.68 27.68 5.06
C ARG A 169 19.45 27.88 4.17
N SER A 170 18.82 26.80 3.71
CA SER A 170 17.56 26.82 2.96
C SER A 170 16.41 26.22 3.79
N LEU A 171 16.53 26.22 5.13
CA LEU A 171 15.54 25.65 6.04
C LEU A 171 15.17 24.20 5.69
N ASN A 172 16.17 23.44 5.22
CA ASN A 172 16.05 22.06 4.77
C ASN A 172 15.02 21.86 3.65
N ALA A 173 14.85 22.85 2.76
CA ALA A 173 14.02 22.69 1.57
C ALA A 173 14.47 21.46 0.76
N VAL A 174 13.53 20.73 0.16
CA VAL A 174 13.77 19.52 -0.62
C VAL A 174 14.05 19.91 -2.06
N ASN A 175 15.26 19.62 -2.51
CA ASN A 175 15.69 19.83 -3.89
C ASN A 175 16.03 18.48 -4.53
N ALA A 176 16.35 18.47 -5.82
CA ALA A 176 16.64 17.22 -6.54
C ALA A 176 17.74 16.35 -5.88
N GLU A 177 18.79 16.97 -5.31
CA GLU A 177 19.87 16.27 -4.60
C GLU A 177 19.37 15.64 -3.29
N MET A 178 18.56 16.36 -2.50
CA MET A 178 17.97 15.80 -1.29
C MET A 178 17.00 14.67 -1.58
N THR A 179 16.23 14.75 -2.67
CA THR A 179 15.40 13.63 -3.12
C THR A 179 16.27 12.41 -3.45
N ALA A 180 17.38 12.59 -4.17
CA ALA A 180 18.31 11.50 -4.48
C ALA A 180 18.97 10.90 -3.22
N ASP A 181 19.37 11.74 -2.26
CA ASP A 181 19.97 11.27 -1.00
C ASP A 181 18.95 10.51 -0.13
N LEU A 182 17.69 10.95 -0.09
CA LEU A 182 16.61 10.22 0.58
C LEU A 182 16.35 8.86 -0.08
N GLU A 183 16.36 8.78 -1.42
CA GLU A 183 16.23 7.51 -2.13
C GLU A 183 17.38 6.54 -1.81
N LYS A 184 18.63 7.02 -1.83
CA LYS A 184 19.81 6.22 -1.41
C LYS A 184 19.66 5.71 0.01
N LEU A 185 19.18 6.56 0.92
CA LEU A 185 18.96 6.22 2.33
C LEU A 185 17.87 5.15 2.48
N VAL A 186 16.74 5.29 1.78
CA VAL A 186 15.67 4.27 1.78
C VAL A 186 16.21 2.93 1.30
N GLY A 187 16.95 2.90 0.19
CA GLY A 187 17.56 1.68 -0.32
C GLY A 187 18.51 1.03 0.70
N TRP A 188 19.36 1.83 1.33
CA TRP A 188 20.27 1.35 2.37
C TRP A 188 19.53 0.79 3.61
N LEU A 189 18.48 1.48 4.09
CA LEU A 189 17.66 1.02 5.20
C LEU A 189 16.93 -0.29 4.87
N LEU A 190 16.44 -0.45 3.64
CA LEU A 190 15.81 -1.70 3.18
C LEU A 190 16.78 -2.88 3.20
N GLY A 191 18.03 -2.68 2.79
CA GLY A 191 19.08 -3.71 2.85
C GLY A 191 19.47 -4.10 4.28
N HIS A 192 19.32 -3.18 5.23
CA HIS A 192 19.74 -3.36 6.63
C HIS A 192 18.57 -3.51 7.61
N LYS A 193 17.41 -3.99 7.12
CA LYS A 193 16.15 -4.11 7.89
C LYS A 193 16.21 -4.99 9.15
N GLU A 194 17.18 -5.88 9.22
CA GLU A 194 17.39 -6.75 10.39
C GLU A 194 18.37 -6.13 11.40
N GLN A 195 19.21 -5.21 10.95
CA GLN A 195 20.16 -4.48 11.80
C GLN A 195 19.50 -3.24 12.43
N PHE A 196 18.79 -2.46 11.62
CA PHE A 196 18.15 -1.22 12.05
C PHE A 196 16.65 -1.40 12.12
N ARG A 197 16.06 -0.94 13.23
CA ARG A 197 14.63 -1.10 13.53
C ARG A 197 13.91 0.23 13.67
N ILE A 198 14.60 1.29 14.06
CA ILE A 198 14.02 2.62 14.30
C ILE A 198 14.81 3.68 13.54
N VAL A 199 14.10 4.63 12.93
CA VAL A 199 14.65 5.83 12.31
C VAL A 199 14.14 7.06 13.05
N LEU A 200 15.04 7.93 13.51
CA LEU A 200 14.72 9.25 14.03
C LEU A 200 15.00 10.28 12.93
N LEU A 201 13.96 10.88 12.36
CA LEU A 201 14.09 11.90 11.32
C LEU A 201 14.01 13.30 11.96
N ARG A 202 14.99 14.16 11.71
CA ARG A 202 15.03 15.54 12.22
C ARG A 202 15.58 16.52 11.18
N GLY A 203 15.40 17.82 11.41
CA GLY A 203 16.09 18.88 10.66
C GLY A 203 17.35 19.40 11.36
N ALA A 204 18.29 19.94 10.59
CA ALA A 204 19.36 20.81 11.08
C ALA A 204 18.88 22.27 11.12
N GLY A 205 19.44 23.08 12.04
CA GLY A 205 19.15 24.51 12.12
C GLY A 205 17.76 24.83 12.66
N ASP A 206 17.09 25.82 12.05
CA ASP A 206 15.91 26.47 12.61
C ASP A 206 14.56 25.85 12.22
N ALA A 207 14.56 24.95 11.24
CA ALA A 207 13.35 24.30 10.75
C ALA A 207 13.56 22.79 10.61
N PHE A 208 12.46 22.06 10.62
CA PHE A 208 12.44 20.66 10.21
C PHE A 208 12.65 20.58 8.70
N CYS A 209 11.72 21.14 7.92
CA CYS A 209 11.78 21.20 6.46
C CYS A 209 10.78 22.22 5.90
N ALA A 210 11.25 23.17 5.10
CA ALA A 210 10.42 24.23 4.50
C ALA A 210 9.65 23.83 3.23
N GLY A 211 9.67 22.54 2.84
CA GLY A 211 9.01 22.07 1.62
C GLY A 211 9.94 22.06 0.41
N ASP A 212 9.39 22.00 -0.79
CA ASP A 212 10.19 21.96 -2.01
C ASP A 212 11.00 23.25 -2.22
N ASP A 213 12.21 23.11 -2.73
CA ASP A 213 13.10 24.23 -2.99
C ASP A 213 12.61 25.01 -4.21
N ILE A 214 11.81 26.04 -3.95
CA ILE A 214 11.21 26.90 -4.98
C ILE A 214 12.23 27.56 -5.91
N LYS A 215 13.53 27.58 -5.54
CA LYS A 215 14.60 28.12 -6.39
C LYS A 215 14.89 27.24 -7.60
N GLU A 216 14.48 25.97 -7.59
CA GLU A 216 14.57 25.12 -8.77
C GLU A 216 13.46 25.49 -9.79
N LEU A 217 12.34 26.07 -9.36
CA LEU A 217 11.12 26.27 -10.16
C LEU A 217 11.25 27.09 -11.47
N PRO A 218 12.08 28.15 -11.58
CA PRO A 218 12.15 28.97 -12.80
C PRO A 218 12.55 28.25 -14.10
N GLY A 219 12.91 26.96 -14.04
CA GLY A 219 13.20 26.11 -15.21
C GLY A 219 12.21 24.96 -15.45
N PHE A 220 11.09 24.89 -14.71
CA PHE A 220 10.19 23.74 -14.76
C PHE A 220 9.28 23.79 -16.00
N THR A 221 9.38 22.75 -16.84
CA THR A 221 8.33 22.43 -17.81
C THR A 221 7.24 21.58 -17.13
N PRO A 222 6.01 21.50 -17.66
CA PRO A 222 4.98 20.60 -17.15
C PRO A 222 5.43 19.13 -17.06
N GLU A 223 6.28 18.68 -17.98
CA GLU A 223 6.85 17.33 -17.99
C GLU A 223 7.78 17.12 -16.82
N PHE A 224 8.70 18.06 -16.57
CA PHE A 224 9.62 17.99 -15.45
C PHE A 224 8.89 18.10 -14.10
N ALA A 225 7.89 18.99 -14.00
CA ALA A 225 7.04 19.10 -12.81
C ALA A 225 6.30 17.79 -12.51
N ARG A 226 5.76 17.12 -13.54
CA ARG A 226 5.14 15.80 -13.39
C ARG A 226 6.16 14.76 -12.89
N GLU A 227 7.33 14.70 -13.50
CA GLU A 227 8.38 13.75 -13.12
C GLU A 227 8.84 13.96 -11.68
N LEU A 228 9.13 15.20 -11.28
CA LEU A 228 9.57 15.51 -9.92
C LEU A 228 8.48 15.21 -8.90
N SER A 229 7.23 15.62 -9.16
CA SER A 229 6.10 15.39 -8.25
C SER A 229 5.84 13.89 -8.04
N LEU A 230 5.88 13.08 -9.11
CA LEU A 230 5.73 11.63 -9.01
C LEU A 230 6.91 11.02 -8.26
N ARG A 231 8.14 11.45 -8.56
CA ARG A 231 9.36 10.98 -7.90
C ARG A 231 9.34 11.24 -6.39
N GLN A 232 8.95 12.44 -5.97
CA GLN A 232 8.82 12.78 -4.55
C GLN A 232 7.68 12.03 -3.87
N ALA A 233 6.53 11.86 -4.54
CA ALA A 233 5.43 11.05 -4.02
C ALA A 233 5.86 9.60 -3.76
N GLU A 234 6.52 8.97 -4.73
CA GLU A 234 7.05 7.61 -4.59
C GLU A 234 8.10 7.50 -3.49
N MET A 235 8.98 8.50 -3.35
CA MET A 235 9.97 8.55 -2.28
C MET A 235 9.32 8.59 -0.88
N TYR A 236 8.29 9.42 -0.69
CA TYR A 236 7.57 9.48 0.59
C TYR A 236 6.74 8.22 0.86
N LEU A 237 6.14 7.61 -0.17
CA LEU A 237 5.47 6.31 -0.04
C LEU A 237 6.47 5.19 0.31
N ALA A 238 7.67 5.21 -0.26
CA ALA A 238 8.71 4.25 0.08
C ALA A 238 9.21 4.46 1.52
N TRP A 239 9.28 5.71 1.97
CA TRP A 239 9.59 6.07 3.35
C TRP A 239 8.55 5.54 4.35
N GLU A 240 7.26 5.72 4.05
CA GLU A 240 6.15 5.16 4.82
C GLU A 240 6.21 3.63 4.88
N ARG A 241 6.57 2.98 3.77
CA ARG A 241 6.65 1.51 3.66
C ARG A 241 7.92 0.89 4.24
N LEU A 242 8.84 1.69 4.78
CA LEU A 242 10.04 1.17 5.42
C LEU A 242 9.68 0.17 6.53
N PRO A 243 10.40 -0.96 6.65
CA PRO A 243 10.21 -1.90 7.75
C PRO A 243 10.61 -1.27 9.09
N GLN A 244 11.49 -0.25 9.09
CA GLN A 244 11.81 0.51 10.29
C GLN A 244 10.64 1.39 10.71
N ILE A 245 10.47 1.55 12.02
CA ILE A 245 9.56 2.54 12.57
C ILE A 245 10.23 3.92 12.50
N VAL A 246 9.58 4.87 11.84
CA VAL A 246 10.07 6.23 11.65
C VAL A 246 9.40 7.16 12.66
N ILE A 247 10.22 7.91 13.39
CA ILE A 247 9.77 8.95 14.31
C ILE A 247 10.30 10.30 13.80
N ALA A 248 9.40 11.17 13.36
CA ALA A 248 9.73 12.55 13.02
C ALA A 248 9.84 13.41 14.29
N LEU A 249 10.97 14.10 14.43
CA LEU A 249 11.28 15.05 15.48
C LEU A 249 11.19 16.46 14.89
N VAL A 250 10.02 17.07 15.00
CA VAL A 250 9.68 18.28 14.26
C VAL A 250 9.88 19.52 15.13
N HIS A 251 10.78 20.41 14.74
CA HIS A 251 10.92 21.75 15.31
C HIS A 251 10.84 22.82 14.23
N GLY A 252 10.43 24.03 14.61
CA GLY A 252 10.23 25.11 13.64
C GLY A 252 9.28 24.70 12.52
N ASP A 253 9.63 25.02 11.28
CA ASP A 253 8.72 24.83 10.15
C ASP A 253 8.78 23.43 9.53
N ALA A 254 7.60 22.84 9.32
CA ALA A 254 7.31 21.69 8.47
C ALA A 254 6.24 22.08 7.43
N MET A 255 6.66 22.55 6.26
CA MET A 255 5.77 23.17 5.26
C MET A 255 5.76 22.37 3.95
N GLY A 256 4.61 22.29 3.27
CA GLY A 256 4.47 21.61 1.98
C GLY A 256 5.04 20.19 1.99
N GLY A 257 5.97 19.88 1.08
CA GLY A 257 6.73 18.62 1.08
C GLY A 257 7.43 18.28 2.41
N GLY A 258 7.79 19.28 3.22
CA GLY A 258 8.32 19.09 4.58
C GLY A 258 7.26 18.67 5.59
N CYS A 259 6.03 19.14 5.42
CA CYS A 259 4.89 18.63 6.18
C CYS A 259 4.61 17.18 5.78
N VAL A 260 4.67 16.85 4.48
CA VAL A 260 4.57 15.48 3.96
C VAL A 260 5.62 14.58 4.60
N ALA A 261 6.89 14.98 4.56
CA ALA A 261 7.99 14.26 5.22
C ALA A 261 7.70 13.93 6.70
N ALA A 262 7.08 14.87 7.42
CA ALA A 262 6.75 14.67 8.83
C ALA A 262 5.60 13.66 9.01
N TYR A 263 4.55 13.72 8.19
CA TYR A 263 3.40 12.83 8.34
C TYR A 263 3.51 11.49 7.61
N SER A 264 4.49 11.32 6.72
CA SER A 264 4.90 10.01 6.20
C SER A 264 5.74 9.20 7.20
N ALA A 265 6.09 9.78 8.36
CA ALA A 265 6.63 9.03 9.50
C ALA A 265 5.50 8.32 10.26
N ASP A 266 5.83 7.27 11.03
CA ASP A 266 4.83 6.58 11.85
C ASP A 266 4.43 7.44 13.06
N PHE A 267 5.41 8.11 13.67
CA PHE A 267 5.21 8.98 14.82
C PHE A 267 5.73 10.40 14.59
N ARG A 268 5.08 11.38 15.21
CA ARG A 268 5.44 12.79 15.16
C ARG A 268 5.53 13.35 16.57
N LEU A 269 6.75 13.64 17.00
CA LEU A 269 7.02 14.38 18.23
C LEU A 269 7.40 15.79 17.81
N ALA A 270 6.67 16.79 18.28
CA ALA A 270 6.86 18.16 17.84
C ALA A 270 7.31 19.06 19.00
N SER A 271 8.14 20.05 18.70
CA SER A 271 8.42 21.08 19.67
C SER A 271 7.26 22.07 19.80
N HIS A 272 7.18 22.76 20.93
CA HIS A 272 6.14 23.79 21.12
C HIS A 272 6.20 24.90 20.05
N ASP A 273 7.38 25.24 19.53
CA ASP A 273 7.58 26.20 18.45
C ASP A 273 7.34 25.64 17.04
N ALA A 274 7.00 24.35 16.91
CA ALA A 274 6.77 23.75 15.61
C ALA A 274 5.49 24.28 14.93
N ARG A 275 5.54 24.37 13.59
CA ARG A 275 4.43 24.78 12.73
C ARG A 275 4.32 23.85 11.54
N PHE A 276 3.09 23.45 11.20
CA PHE A 276 2.77 22.55 10.09
C PHE A 276 1.91 23.26 9.06
N GLY A 277 2.09 23.04 7.76
CA GLY A 277 1.21 23.68 6.78
C GLY A 277 1.38 23.22 5.35
N MET A 278 0.36 23.48 4.53
CA MET A 278 0.34 23.24 3.08
C MET A 278 0.14 24.58 2.34
N PRO A 279 1.18 25.43 2.25
CA PRO A 279 1.06 26.81 1.76
C PRO A 279 1.07 26.95 0.23
N GLU A 280 1.13 25.85 -0.53
CA GLU A 280 1.29 25.84 -2.00
C GLU A 280 0.27 26.70 -2.73
N ILE A 281 -0.96 26.81 -2.21
CA ILE A 281 -2.01 27.66 -2.79
C ILE A 281 -1.60 29.13 -2.88
N LYS A 282 -0.74 29.60 -1.97
CA LYS A 282 -0.19 30.97 -1.97
C LYS A 282 0.84 31.20 -3.08
N LEU A 283 1.36 30.12 -3.67
CA LEU A 283 2.26 30.14 -4.82
C LEU A 283 1.53 29.92 -6.14
N GLY A 284 0.25 29.54 -6.10
CA GLY A 284 -0.62 29.40 -7.28
C GLY A 284 -0.87 27.97 -7.74
N TRP A 285 -0.53 26.96 -6.93
CA TRP A 285 -0.81 25.55 -7.23
C TRP A 285 -1.29 24.78 -5.98
N PRO A 286 -2.02 23.67 -6.14
CA PRO A 286 -2.35 22.79 -5.02
C PRO A 286 -1.11 21.98 -4.59
N PRO A 287 -1.10 21.39 -3.37
CA PRO A 287 -0.07 20.42 -3.02
C PRO A 287 -0.02 19.26 -4.02
N GLY A 288 1.19 18.89 -4.44
CA GLY A 288 1.41 17.91 -5.53
C GLY A 288 1.24 16.44 -5.12
N TYR A 289 1.31 16.13 -3.82
CA TYR A 289 1.30 14.77 -3.29
C TYR A 289 0.91 14.73 -1.80
N GLY A 290 0.64 13.54 -1.26
CA GLY A 290 0.41 13.31 0.18
C GLY A 290 -0.94 13.76 0.75
N ILE A 291 -1.87 14.29 -0.06
CA ILE A 291 -3.15 14.83 0.43
C ILE A 291 -4.10 13.76 0.99
N ALA A 292 -4.08 12.55 0.45
CA ALA A 292 -4.91 11.44 0.95
C ALA A 292 -4.53 11.08 2.39
N GLN A 293 -3.22 10.93 2.67
CA GLN A 293 -2.70 10.67 4.01
C GLN A 293 -3.05 11.80 4.99
N LEU A 294 -2.86 13.06 4.60
CA LEU A 294 -3.26 14.20 5.42
C LEU A 294 -4.75 14.14 5.75
N THR A 295 -5.59 13.83 4.76
CA THR A 295 -7.04 13.70 4.93
C THR A 295 -7.41 12.56 5.88
N ASN A 296 -6.72 11.43 5.83
CA ASN A 296 -6.92 10.32 6.76
C ASN A 296 -6.54 10.71 8.20
N LEU A 297 -5.45 11.46 8.37
CA LEU A 297 -4.93 11.85 9.69
C LEU A 297 -5.79 12.91 10.38
N VAL A 298 -6.16 13.99 9.68
CA VAL A 298 -6.86 15.13 10.30
C VAL A 298 -8.34 15.22 9.91
N GLY A 299 -8.80 14.42 8.95
CA GLY A 299 -10.14 14.49 8.40
C GLY A 299 -10.29 15.58 7.32
N LYS A 300 -11.26 15.35 6.42
CA LYS A 300 -11.48 16.19 5.23
C LYS A 300 -11.62 17.69 5.51
N ALA A 301 -12.38 18.08 6.53
CA ALA A 301 -12.63 19.48 6.83
C ALA A 301 -11.34 20.24 7.20
N ARG A 302 -10.50 19.61 8.04
CA ARG A 302 -9.23 20.20 8.52
C ARG A 302 -8.17 20.18 7.42
N ALA A 303 -8.12 19.12 6.63
CA ALA A 303 -7.24 19.07 5.45
C ALA A 303 -7.58 20.19 4.45
N LEU A 304 -8.86 20.45 4.21
CA LEU A 304 -9.31 21.59 3.40
C LEU A 304 -8.92 22.94 4.02
N GLU A 305 -9.06 23.11 5.34
CA GLU A 305 -8.62 24.33 6.04
C GLU A 305 -7.13 24.57 5.81
N MET A 306 -6.28 23.56 6.02
CA MET A 306 -4.83 23.66 5.82
C MET A 306 -4.46 23.99 4.37
N CYS A 307 -5.08 23.33 3.39
CA CYS A 307 -4.69 23.46 1.98
C CYS A 307 -5.30 24.69 1.28
N LEU A 308 -6.52 25.08 1.63
CA LEU A 308 -7.21 26.20 0.97
C LEU A 308 -6.84 27.56 1.56
N LEU A 309 -6.57 27.63 2.86
CA LEU A 309 -6.08 28.87 3.49
C LEU A 309 -4.55 28.99 3.40
N GLY A 310 -3.84 27.85 3.35
CA GLY A 310 -2.38 27.81 3.31
C GLY A 310 -1.73 28.44 4.54
N GLU A 311 -2.42 28.47 5.67
CA GLU A 311 -1.93 29.06 6.92
C GLU A 311 -1.17 28.03 7.77
N PRO A 312 -0.05 28.42 8.40
CA PRO A 312 0.64 27.55 9.35
C PRO A 312 -0.25 27.19 10.56
N LEU A 313 -0.35 25.90 10.82
CA LEU A 313 -0.97 25.28 11.98
C LEU A 313 0.05 25.23 13.14
N SER A 314 -0.34 25.71 14.32
CA SER A 314 0.51 25.57 15.52
C SER A 314 0.64 24.12 15.96
N SER A 315 1.76 23.78 16.60
CA SER A 315 2.01 22.46 17.20
C SER A 315 0.87 22.00 18.15
N GLN A 316 0.32 22.92 18.93
CA GLN A 316 -0.82 22.66 19.83
C GLN A 316 -2.08 22.24 19.06
N LYS A 317 -2.45 22.99 18.03
CA LYS A 317 -3.62 22.65 17.20
C LYS A 317 -3.38 21.36 16.40
N ALA A 318 -2.14 21.12 15.96
CA ALA A 318 -1.74 19.88 15.32
C ALA A 318 -1.88 18.66 16.24
N LEU A 319 -1.56 18.79 17.54
CA LEU A 319 -1.81 17.76 18.55
C LEU A 319 -3.32 17.49 18.71
N GLU A 320 -4.12 18.56 18.87
CA GLU A 320 -5.59 18.45 19.02
C GLU A 320 -6.27 17.81 17.81
N TRP A 321 -5.68 17.97 16.62
CA TRP A 321 -6.20 17.43 15.37
C TRP A 321 -5.77 16.00 15.08
N GLY A 322 -4.86 15.43 15.89
CA GLY A 322 -4.31 14.09 15.69
C GLY A 322 -3.14 14.03 14.71
N LEU A 323 -2.64 15.17 14.24
CA LEU A 323 -1.45 15.23 13.38
C LEU A 323 -0.16 15.03 14.19
N VAL A 324 -0.10 15.49 15.44
CA VAL A 324 1.07 15.32 16.32
C VAL A 324 0.72 14.36 17.45
N HIS A 325 1.68 13.51 17.85
CA HIS A 325 1.50 12.54 18.94
C HIS A 325 1.86 13.12 20.31
N GLU A 326 2.90 13.94 20.37
CA GLU A 326 3.40 14.51 21.62
C GLU A 326 4.09 15.86 21.38
N LEU A 327 3.88 16.80 22.31
CA LEU A 327 4.62 18.05 22.37
C LEU A 327 5.74 18.00 23.39
N VAL A 328 6.91 18.50 23.00
CA VAL A 328 8.15 18.39 23.77
C VAL A 328 8.88 19.74 23.75
N PRO A 329 9.61 20.16 24.80
CA PRO A 329 10.54 21.27 24.67
C PRO A 329 11.56 21.01 23.55
N ARG A 330 11.88 22.01 22.71
CA ARG A 330 12.77 21.85 21.53
C ARG A 330 14.10 21.18 21.86
N GLY A 331 14.74 21.57 22.98
CA GLY A 331 16.01 20.99 23.43
C GLY A 331 15.94 19.53 23.89
N GLN A 332 14.74 18.97 24.06
CA GLN A 332 14.50 17.59 24.54
C GLN A 332 13.96 16.66 23.45
N LEU A 333 13.71 17.15 22.23
CA LEU A 333 13.13 16.35 21.15
C LEU A 333 13.92 15.07 20.85
N LEU A 334 15.25 15.17 20.72
CA LEU A 334 16.10 14.00 20.43
C LEU A 334 16.06 12.98 21.57
N GLN A 335 16.19 13.45 22.81
CA GLN A 335 16.11 12.58 24.00
C GLN A 335 14.74 11.88 24.07
N ARG A 336 13.66 12.60 23.74
CA ARG A 336 12.31 12.03 23.73
C ARG A 336 12.13 11.01 22.59
N GLY A 337 12.68 11.29 21.41
CA GLY A 337 12.73 10.34 20.30
C GLY A 337 13.47 9.06 20.67
N GLN A 338 14.63 9.18 21.32
CA GLN A 338 15.40 8.05 21.83
C GLN A 338 14.61 7.24 22.86
N PHE A 339 13.90 7.90 23.79
CA PHE A 339 13.02 7.22 24.73
C PHE A 339 11.91 6.42 24.04
N TRP A 340 11.27 6.98 23.01
CA TRP A 340 10.28 6.24 22.20
C TRP A 340 10.92 5.06 21.47
N ALA A 341 12.11 5.26 20.88
CA ALA A 341 12.87 4.20 20.22
C ALA A 341 13.18 3.04 21.18
N GLU A 342 13.65 3.33 22.40
CA GLU A 342 13.93 2.32 23.43
C GLU A 342 12.68 1.51 23.82
N ARG A 343 11.51 2.14 23.87
CA ARG A 343 10.25 1.44 24.13
C ARG A 343 9.87 0.51 23.00
N LEU A 344 10.01 0.95 21.75
CA LEU A 344 9.70 0.14 20.57
C LEU A 344 10.69 -1.01 20.40
N LEU A 345 11.98 -0.80 20.70
CA LEU A 345 12.99 -1.85 20.64
C LEU A 345 12.75 -3.01 21.61
N LYS A 346 11.98 -2.78 22.69
CA LYS A 346 11.54 -3.81 23.64
C LYS A 346 10.36 -4.65 23.14
N LEU A 347 9.80 -4.36 21.96
CA LEU A 347 8.72 -5.13 21.34
C LEU A 347 9.26 -6.09 20.27
N PRO A 348 8.50 -7.10 19.84
CA PRO A 348 8.93 -8.03 18.78
C PRO A 348 9.15 -7.30 17.46
N ALA A 349 10.30 -7.52 16.82
CA ALA A 349 10.67 -6.78 15.61
C ALA A 349 9.70 -7.05 14.46
N GLU A 350 9.37 -8.32 14.21
CA GLU A 350 8.47 -8.67 13.12
C GLU A 350 7.02 -8.21 13.37
N ALA A 351 6.54 -8.29 14.62
CA ALA A 351 5.20 -7.81 14.94
C ALA A 351 5.07 -6.30 14.67
N LEU A 352 6.09 -5.50 15.03
CA LEU A 352 6.09 -4.07 14.69
C LEU A 352 6.03 -3.83 13.18
N ARG A 353 6.84 -4.56 12.40
CA ARG A 353 6.87 -4.46 10.92
C ARG A 353 5.52 -4.79 10.32
N GLN A 354 4.93 -5.91 10.74
CA GLN A 354 3.64 -6.36 10.23
C GLN A 354 2.50 -5.42 10.65
N THR A 355 2.47 -4.95 11.90
CA THR A 355 1.45 -4.00 12.36
C THR A 355 1.51 -2.68 11.58
N LYS A 356 2.72 -2.14 11.38
CA LYS A 356 2.92 -0.95 10.54
C LYS A 356 2.38 -1.18 9.11
N MET A 357 2.75 -2.31 8.50
CA MET A 357 2.30 -2.65 7.14
C MET A 357 0.77 -2.78 7.04
N GLN A 358 0.12 -3.45 8.01
CA GLN A 358 -1.33 -3.61 8.03
C GLN A 358 -2.07 -2.27 8.08
N VAL A 359 -1.63 -1.34 8.96
CA VAL A 359 -2.25 -0.02 9.09
C VAL A 359 -2.17 0.78 7.79
N HIS A 360 -1.01 0.77 7.13
CA HIS A 360 -0.80 1.50 5.88
C HIS A 360 -1.50 0.84 4.67
N LEU A 361 -1.72 -0.48 4.69
CA LEU A 361 -2.48 -1.17 3.64
C LEU A 361 -3.98 -0.84 3.67
N ASP A 362 -4.54 -0.50 4.83
CA ASP A 362 -5.97 -0.23 4.97
C ASP A 362 -6.38 1.19 4.52
N GLU A 363 -5.42 2.05 4.15
CA GLU A 363 -5.66 3.42 3.63
C GLU A 363 -6.23 3.45 2.20
N GLY A 364 -7.39 2.85 1.98
CA GLY A 364 -8.09 2.81 0.69
C GLY A 364 -8.45 1.41 0.19
N SER A 365 -8.17 0.37 0.97
CA SER A 365 -8.59 -0.99 0.67
C SER A 365 -10.06 -1.23 1.07
N GLN A 366 -10.72 -2.23 0.47
CA GLN A 366 -11.99 -2.71 1.01
C GLN A 366 -11.70 -3.50 2.30
N PRO A 367 -12.41 -3.25 3.43
CA PRO A 367 -12.10 -3.90 4.71
C PRO A 367 -12.02 -5.44 4.65
N LYS A 368 -12.79 -6.07 3.75
CA LYS A 368 -12.77 -7.53 3.54
C LYS A 368 -11.48 -8.06 2.91
N VAL A 369 -10.79 -7.23 2.11
CA VAL A 369 -9.49 -7.57 1.50
C VAL A 369 -8.38 -7.40 2.55
N ALA A 370 -8.45 -6.34 3.36
CA ALA A 370 -7.54 -6.12 4.49
C ALA A 370 -7.49 -7.32 5.45
N TYR A 371 -8.64 -7.90 5.84
CA TYR A 371 -8.66 -9.04 6.79
C TYR A 371 -7.83 -10.25 6.37
N ARG A 372 -7.69 -10.53 5.06
CA ARG A 372 -6.85 -11.63 4.60
C ARG A 372 -5.37 -11.30 4.79
N ALA A 373 -4.94 -10.11 4.38
CA ALA A 373 -3.58 -9.64 4.63
C ALA A 373 -3.29 -9.60 6.13
N ASP A 374 -4.25 -9.17 6.94
CA ASP A 374 -4.12 -9.13 8.39
C ASP A 374 -3.88 -10.52 8.98
N THR A 375 -4.64 -11.51 8.50
CA THR A 375 -4.52 -12.91 8.93
C THR A 375 -3.14 -13.46 8.59
N GLU A 376 -2.63 -13.24 7.38
CA GLU A 376 -1.32 -13.74 6.97
C GLU A 376 -0.19 -13.11 7.79
N SER A 377 -0.23 -11.80 8.02
CA SER A 377 0.69 -11.08 8.91
C SER A 377 0.66 -11.62 10.34
N TYR A 378 -0.53 -11.91 10.87
CA TYR A 378 -0.71 -12.52 12.18
C TYR A 378 -0.12 -13.93 12.26
N ILE A 379 -0.45 -14.81 11.30
CA ILE A 379 0.06 -16.19 11.24
C ILE A 379 1.60 -16.17 11.11
N ARG A 380 2.16 -15.28 10.30
CA ARG A 380 3.61 -15.10 10.18
C ARG A 380 4.26 -14.78 11.53
N CYS A 381 3.65 -13.93 12.35
CA CYS A 381 4.18 -13.61 13.67
C CYS A 381 4.06 -14.80 14.65
N LEU A 382 2.96 -15.55 14.61
CA LEU A 382 2.76 -16.73 15.46
C LEU A 382 3.78 -17.85 15.24
N GLN A 383 4.37 -17.91 14.04
CA GLN A 383 5.39 -18.90 13.70
C GLN A 383 6.79 -18.58 14.28
N LEU A 384 6.97 -17.38 14.85
CA LEU A 384 8.27 -16.92 15.37
C LEU A 384 8.39 -17.14 16.89
N GLY A 385 9.64 -17.25 17.36
CA GLY A 385 9.95 -17.48 18.77
C GLY A 385 9.39 -16.40 19.71
N ASP A 386 9.30 -15.16 19.25
CA ASP A 386 8.77 -14.04 20.03
C ASP A 386 7.30 -14.25 20.43
N ALA A 387 6.48 -14.89 19.60
CA ALA A 387 5.08 -15.19 19.96
C ALA A 387 5.02 -16.20 21.12
N THR A 388 5.86 -17.23 21.08
CA THR A 388 5.96 -18.22 22.16
C THR A 388 6.43 -17.58 23.46
N GLU A 389 7.45 -16.71 23.39
CA GLU A 389 7.96 -15.98 24.55
C GLU A 389 6.91 -15.02 25.14
N GLY A 390 6.21 -14.27 24.28
CA GLY A 390 5.16 -13.35 24.72
C GLY A 390 4.04 -14.06 25.48
N ILE A 391 3.56 -15.19 24.95
CA ILE A 391 2.54 -16.03 25.60
C ILE A 391 3.05 -16.55 26.95
N ARG A 392 4.27 -17.09 26.98
CA ARG A 392 4.87 -17.62 28.21
C ARG A 392 5.05 -16.55 29.29
N ALA A 393 5.62 -15.41 28.93
CA ALA A 393 5.86 -14.30 29.85
C ALA A 393 4.56 -13.75 30.44
N PHE A 394 3.49 -13.69 29.63
CA PHE A 394 2.15 -13.31 30.09
C PHE A 394 1.59 -14.29 31.11
N ILE A 395 1.67 -15.60 30.85
CA ILE A 395 1.22 -16.66 31.77
C ILE A 395 2.02 -16.61 33.09
N GLU A 396 3.33 -16.41 33.00
CA GLU A 396 4.26 -16.35 34.14
C GLU A 396 4.26 -14.99 34.88
N LYS A 397 3.49 -13.99 34.39
CA LYS A 397 3.43 -12.62 34.92
C LYS A 397 4.80 -11.95 35.07
N ARG A 398 5.68 -12.16 34.09
CA ARG A 398 7.00 -11.51 34.01
C ARG A 398 7.12 -10.66 32.74
N PRO A 399 8.08 -9.73 32.67
CA PRO A 399 8.41 -9.07 31.42
C PRO A 399 8.83 -10.08 30.34
N ALA A 400 8.32 -9.90 29.12
CA ALA A 400 8.76 -10.67 27.96
C ALA A 400 10.16 -10.23 27.55
N ASN A 401 10.99 -11.20 27.18
CA ASN A 401 12.30 -10.98 26.60
C ASN A 401 12.29 -11.42 25.13
N PHE A 402 11.72 -10.56 24.28
CA PHE A 402 11.76 -10.80 22.85
C PHE A 402 13.20 -10.81 22.38
N GLY A 403 13.58 -11.85 21.66
CA GLY A 403 14.95 -12.01 21.21
C GLY A 403 15.33 -10.82 20.35
N LYS A 404 16.64 -10.53 20.24
CA LYS A 404 17.17 -9.85 19.04
C LYS A 404 17.18 -10.84 17.87
N GLY A 405 16.06 -11.56 17.69
CA GLY A 405 15.96 -12.70 16.81
C GLY A 405 15.93 -12.25 15.36
N LEU A 406 16.99 -12.64 14.64
CA LEU A 406 16.85 -13.21 13.31
C LEU A 406 16.45 -14.68 13.47
#